data_AF-X0W7P9-F1
#
_entry.id   AF-X0W7P9-F1
#
_cell.length_a   1.000
_cell.length_b   1.000
_cell.length_c   1.000
_cell.angle_alpha   90.00
_cell.angle_beta   90.00
_cell.angle_gamma   90.00
#
_symmetry.space_group_name_H-M   'P 1'
#
loop_
_entity.id
_entity.type
_entity.pdbx_description
1 polymer ?
#
loop_
_entity_poly.entity_id
_entity_poly.type
_entity_poly.pdbx_seq_one_letter_code
_entity_poly.pdbx_strand_id
1 'polypeptide(L)'
;MELLEAFKSVQNKKIKLRIFGEGVLLEKAKTFAKKNNLNVNFYGKVSSKEVKKLMKTSTVFIHPSTGPDMFPRVWIEALSSNIP
;
A
#
# COMPACT_ATOMS: atom_id res chain seq x y z
N MET A 1 9.92 -5.05 2.42
CA MET A 1 10.20 -3.61 2.68
C MET A 1 10.41 -2.81 1.39
N GLU A 2 10.46 -3.49 0.26
CA GLU A 2 10.91 -3.10 -1.06
C GLU A 2 10.13 -1.87 -1.57
N LEU A 3 8.81 -1.83 -1.37
CA LEU A 3 7.99 -0.69 -1.78
C LEU A 3 8.34 0.60 -1.03
N LEU A 4 8.62 0.55 0.28
CA LEU A 4 9.02 1.74 1.02
C LEU A 4 10.41 2.24 0.59
N GLU A 5 11.30 1.32 0.24
CA GLU A 5 12.62 1.65 -0.31
C GLU A 5 12.49 2.30 -1.69
N ALA A 6 11.71 1.71 -2.59
CA ALA A 6 11.41 2.27 -3.90
C ALA A 6 10.75 3.66 -3.79
N PHE A 7 9.82 3.84 -2.86
CA PHE A 7 9.11 5.09 -2.65
C PHE A 7 10.01 6.27 -2.23
N LYS A 8 11.24 6.01 -1.75
CA LYS A 8 12.24 7.07 -1.52
C LYS A 8 12.57 7.88 -2.78
N SER A 9 12.48 7.24 -3.96
CA SER A 9 12.74 7.89 -5.24
C SER A 9 11.61 8.82 -5.70
N VAL A 10 10.43 8.73 -5.07
CA VAL A 10 9.27 9.56 -5.42
C VAL A 10 9.40 10.93 -4.75
N GLN A 11 9.91 11.91 -5.51
CA GLN A 11 10.12 13.28 -5.02
C GLN A 11 8.84 14.13 -4.99
N ASN A 12 7.84 13.77 -5.80
CA ASN A 12 6.60 14.54 -5.92
C ASN A 12 5.76 14.44 -4.63
N LYS A 13 5.72 15.53 -3.86
CA LYS A 13 5.00 15.61 -2.58
C LYS A 13 3.48 15.52 -2.71
N LYS A 14 2.91 15.67 -3.92
CA LYS A 14 1.48 15.46 -4.18
C LYS A 14 1.11 13.97 -4.20
N ILE A 15 2.08 13.09 -4.40
CA ILE A 15 1.88 11.64 -4.35
C ILE A 15 1.96 11.18 -2.89
N LYS A 16 0.94 10.44 -2.46
CA LYS A 16 0.84 9.88 -1.11
C LYS A 16 0.66 8.37 -1.19
N LEU A 17 1.50 7.63 -0.48
CA LEU A 17 1.35 6.19 -0.33
C LEU A 17 0.40 5.90 0.84
N ARG A 18 -0.65 5.11 0.59
CA ARG A 18 -1.62 4.69 1.60
C ARG A 18 -1.46 3.18 1.80
N ILE A 19 -1.10 2.77 3.02
CA ILE A 19 -0.90 1.36 3.37
C ILE A 19 -2.04 0.92 4.28
N PHE A 20 -2.76 -0.10 3.85
CA PHE A 20 -3.84 -0.75 4.58
C PHE A 20 -3.41 -2.16 4.93
N GLY A 21 -3.68 -2.57 6.16
CA GLY A 21 -3.26 -3.85 6.72
C GLY A 21 -2.45 -3.71 7.99
N GLU A 22 -2.28 -4.84 8.66
CA GLU A 22 -1.50 -5.03 9.87
C GLU A 22 -0.53 -6.18 9.67
N GLY A 23 0.49 -6.25 10.51
CA GLY A 23 1.43 -7.35 10.49
C GLY A 23 2.65 -7.07 11.36
N VAL A 24 3.47 -8.10 11.55
CA VAL A 24 4.68 -8.07 12.41
C VAL A 24 5.69 -7.00 11.98
N LEU A 25 5.64 -6.54 10.73
CA LEU A 25 6.55 -5.52 10.19
C LEU A 25 6.02 -4.08 10.32
N LEU A 26 4.83 -3.85 10.88
CA LEU A 26 4.19 -2.53 10.88
C LEU A 26 5.04 -1.45 11.56
N GLU A 27 5.55 -1.71 12.77
CA GLU A 27 6.33 -0.72 13.52
C GLU A 27 7.69 -0.45 12.86
N LYS A 28 8.32 -1.47 12.27
CA LYS A 28 9.53 -1.32 11.46
C LYS A 28 9.26 -0.43 10.23
N ALA A 29 8.14 -0.64 9.55
CA ALA A 29 7.73 0.13 8.38
C ALA A 29 7.44 1.60 8.73
N LYS A 30 6.72 1.87 9.82
CA LYS A 30 6.48 3.23 10.33
C LYS A 30 7.78 3.95 10.68
N THR A 31 8.67 3.28 11.41
CA THR A 31 9.98 3.82 11.78
C THR A 31 10.81 4.16 10.56
N PHE A 32 10.83 3.28 9.56
CA PHE A 32 11.52 3.52 8.30
C PHE A 32 10.96 4.73 7.54
N ALA A 33 9.63 4.82 7.41
CA ALA A 33 8.98 5.94 6.73
C ALA A 33 9.27 7.28 7.43
N LYS A 34 9.20 7.31 8.77
CA LYS A 34 9.52 8.50 9.57
C LYS A 34 10.98 8.91 9.41
N LYS A 35 11.92 7.96 9.55
CA LYS A 35 13.37 8.23 9.42
C LYS A 35 13.74 8.81 8.05
N ASN A 36 13.05 8.39 6.99
CA ASN A 36 13.30 8.85 5.62
C ASN A 36 12.34 9.98 5.18
N ASN A 37 11.53 10.52 6.09
CA ASN A 37 10.58 11.61 5.83
C ASN A 37 9.64 11.36 4.63
N LEU A 38 9.13 10.13 4.52
CA LEU A 38 8.28 9.69 3.40
C LEU A 38 6.82 10.10 3.58
N ASN A 39 6.14 10.46 2.48
CA ASN A 39 4.71 10.79 2.48
C ASN A 39 3.85 9.52 2.47
N VAL A 40 3.83 8.80 3.59
CA VAL A 40 3.17 7.50 3.76
C VAL A 40 2.22 7.54 4.95
N ASN A 41 0.98 7.07 4.75
CA ASN A 41 0.00 6.89 5.81
C ASN A 41 -0.30 5.40 6.03
N PHE A 42 -0.28 4.97 7.29
CA PHE A 42 -0.64 3.62 7.71
C PHE A 42 -2.02 3.65 8.36
N TYR A 43 -2.97 2.90 7.80
CA TYR A 43 -4.38 2.94 8.22
C TYR A 43 -4.82 1.72 9.04
N GLY A 44 -3.96 0.72 9.20
CA GLY A 44 -4.31 -0.52 9.89
C GLY A 44 -5.29 -1.39 9.10
N LYS A 45 -5.92 -2.35 9.78
CA LYS A 45 -6.88 -3.27 9.16
C LYS A 45 -8.17 -2.53 8.76
N VAL A 46 -8.68 -2.82 7.57
CA VAL A 46 -9.94 -2.27 7.05
C VAL A 46 -10.93 -3.38 6.76
N SER A 47 -12.22 -3.05 6.79
CA SER A 47 -13.26 -4.02 6.47
C SER A 47 -13.30 -4.32 4.97
N SER A 48 -13.70 -5.53 4.58
CA SER A 48 -13.85 -5.90 3.17
C SER A 48 -14.83 -4.98 2.41
N LYS A 49 -15.84 -4.43 3.10
CA LYS A 49 -16.79 -3.48 2.51
C LYS A 49 -16.11 -2.16 2.11
N GLU A 50 -15.07 -1.75 2.84
CA GLU A 50 -14.35 -0.50 2.58
C GLU A 50 -13.28 -0.65 1.51
N VAL A 51 -12.70 -1.83 1.32
CA VAL A 51 -11.63 -2.09 0.34
C VAL A 51 -11.99 -1.54 -1.04
N LYS A 52 -13.17 -1.87 -1.56
CA LYS A 52 -13.64 -1.37 -2.86
C LYS A 52 -13.70 0.16 -2.93
N LYS A 53 -14.16 0.82 -1.86
CA LYS A 53 -14.19 2.28 -1.76
C LYS A 53 -12.76 2.84 -1.78
N LEU A 54 -11.85 2.23 -1.03
CA LEU A 54 -10.46 2.66 -0.94
C LEU A 54 -9.73 2.54 -2.28
N MET A 55 -9.90 1.41 -2.98
CA MET A 55 -9.37 1.21 -4.33
C MET A 55 -9.90 2.29 -5.27
N LYS A 56 -11.21 2.53 -5.32
CA LYS A 56 -11.81 3.57 -6.19
C LYS A 56 -11.31 4.99 -5.91
N THR A 57 -10.86 5.29 -4.69
CA THR A 57 -10.30 6.59 -4.33
C THR A 57 -8.79 6.71 -4.57
N SER A 58 -8.16 5.64 -5.04
CA SER A 58 -6.71 5.57 -5.28
C SER A 58 -6.45 5.59 -6.79
N THR A 59 -5.29 6.11 -7.19
CA THR A 59 -4.92 6.22 -8.62
C THR A 59 -4.23 4.97 -9.15
N VAL A 60 -3.44 4.29 -8.30
CA VAL A 60 -2.67 3.08 -8.63
C VAL A 60 -2.70 2.14 -7.44
N PHE A 61 -2.86 0.85 -7.69
CA PHE A 61 -2.68 -0.24 -6.75
C PHE A 61 -1.27 -0.83 -6.88
N ILE A 62 -0.63 -1.15 -5.75
CA ILE A 62 0.71 -1.75 -5.75
C ILE A 62 0.73 -2.97 -4.84
N HIS A 63 1.08 -4.12 -5.42
CA HIS A 63 1.31 -5.37 -4.71
C HIS A 63 2.72 -5.91 -5.02
N PRO A 64 3.74 -5.52 -4.23
CA PRO A 64 5.14 -5.84 -4.48
C PRO A 64 5.55 -7.19 -3.88
N SER A 65 4.63 -8.16 -3.79
CA SER A 65 4.92 -9.43 -3.11
C SER A 65 5.96 -10.23 -3.90
N THR A 66 6.97 -10.73 -3.18
CA THR A 66 8.02 -11.61 -3.72
C THR A 66 7.86 -13.06 -3.26
N GLY A 67 6.89 -13.34 -2.39
CA GLY A 67 6.61 -14.67 -1.86
C GLY A 67 5.69 -15.48 -2.79
N PRO A 68 5.51 -16.79 -2.51
CA PRO A 68 4.55 -17.60 -3.22
C PRO A 68 3.13 -17.11 -2.90
N ASP A 69 2.55 -16.37 -3.84
CA ASP A 69 1.14 -16.00 -3.83
C ASP A 69 0.55 -16.38 -5.19
N MET A 70 -0.04 -17.58 -5.26
CA MET A 70 -0.50 -18.17 -6.52
C MET A 70 -1.58 -17.32 -7.19
N PHE A 71 -2.46 -16.70 -6.39
CA PHE A 71 -3.51 -15.83 -6.90
C PHE A 71 -3.99 -14.85 -5.80
N PRO A 72 -3.27 -13.74 -5.59
CA PRO A 72 -3.62 -12.78 -4.55
C PRO A 72 -5.02 -12.20 -4.80
N ARG A 73 -5.95 -12.38 -3.84
CA ARG A 73 -7.32 -11.84 -3.95
C ARG A 73 -7.35 -10.33 -4.20
N VAL A 74 -6.34 -9.62 -3.71
CA VAL A 74 -6.17 -8.17 -3.88
C VAL A 74 -6.07 -7.74 -5.35
N TRP A 75 -5.60 -8.61 -6.25
CA TRP A 75 -5.62 -8.33 -7.68
C TRP A 75 -7.03 -8.34 -8.24
N ILE A 76 -7.88 -9.29 -7.84
CA ILE A 76 -9.29 -9.34 -8.24
C ILE A 76 -10.01 -8.08 -7.74
N GLU A 77 -9.73 -7.67 -6.51
CA GLU A 77 -10.29 -6.46 -5.91
C GLU A 77 -9.89 -5.20 -6.68
N ALA A 78 -8.61 -5.08 -7.06
CA ALA A 78 -8.09 -3.97 -7.86
C ALA A 78 -8.74 -3.93 -9.26
N LEU A 79 -8.73 -5.06 -9.98
CA LEU A 79 -9.33 -5.18 -11.31
C LEU A 79 -10.83 -4.83 -11.28
N SER A 80 -11.57 -5.34 -10.30
CA SER A 80 -13.01 -5.02 -10.13
C SER A 80 -13.29 -3.55 -9.77
N SER A 81 -12.26 -2.82 -9.34
CA SER A 81 -12.33 -1.40 -8.98
C SER A 81 -11.81 -0.48 -10.08
N ASN A 82 -11.37 -1.03 -11.22
CA ASN A 82 -10.81 -0.31 -12.36
C ASN A 82 -9.64 0.61 -11.98
N ILE A 83 -8.77 0.12 -11.09
CA ILE A 83 -7.51 0.78 -10.72
C ILE A 83 -6.34 0.03 -11.40
N PRO A 84 -5.39 0.73 -12.03
CA PRO A 84 -4.19 0.12 -12.56
C PRO A 84 -3.27 -0.42 -11.46
#